data_AF-A0A2T6ZK80-F1
#
_entry.id   AF-A0A2T6ZK80-F1
#
_cell.length_a   1.000
_cell.length_b   1.000
_cell.length_c   1.000
_cell.angle_alpha   90.00
_cell.angle_beta   90.00
_cell.angle_gamma   90.00
#
_symmetry.space_group_name_H-M   'P 1'
#
loop_
_entity.id
_entity.type
_entity.pdbx_description
1 polymer ?
#
loop_
_entity_poly.entity_id
_entity_poly.type
_entity_poly.pdbx_seq_one_letter_code
_entity_poly.pdbx_strand_id
1 'polypeptide(L)'
;MQSVGPSIKLYIDGGVQVFWDAKTRDKDSQKAGATPVGFNKNLMSLTLNDEWNWRNTMPFEILDADQRVPSNSNAPPALSRGALWPYQDSLYLYGGSTSRLNDSFIGYQPPKTEDTVLWRFDTLSSEWSPQPLKSSDGRKVPRLSNGANAVVEDRGLAFYYGGRTDNGTSPDTQNSTAINFSNEFYVFDLKNGSARALPMDLVGAGRADAQMIYIPDIGKKGILVLLGGSIKPTGTTDDRFRGLFPRIR
;
A
#
# COMPACT_ATOMS: atom_id res chain seq x y z
N MET A 1 -40.90 -6.89 -0.75
CA MET A 1 -39.90 -5.96 -1.30
C MET A 1 -38.58 -6.28 -0.62
N GLN A 2 -37.66 -6.95 -1.31
CA GLN A 2 -36.33 -7.24 -0.76
C GLN A 2 -35.46 -6.01 -1.07
N SER A 3 -35.17 -5.22 -0.04
CA SER A 3 -34.16 -4.18 -0.13
C SER A 3 -32.81 -4.89 -0.23
N VAL A 4 -32.21 -4.86 -1.42
CA VAL A 4 -30.80 -5.27 -1.59
C VAL A 4 -29.99 -4.09 -1.07
N GLY A 5 -29.42 -4.23 0.12
CA GLY A 5 -28.45 -3.27 0.64
C GLY A 5 -27.21 -3.21 -0.26
N PRO A 6 -26.39 -2.15 -0.15
CA PRO A 6 -25.16 -2.04 -0.94
C PRO A 6 -24.24 -3.24 -0.68
N SER A 7 -23.62 -3.77 -1.73
CA SER A 7 -22.67 -4.87 -1.62
C SER A 7 -21.40 -4.43 -0.89
N ILE A 8 -20.98 -5.20 0.11
CA ILE A 8 -19.74 -4.91 0.85
C ILE A 8 -18.59 -5.51 0.04
N LYS A 9 -17.62 -4.68 -0.36
CA LYS A 9 -16.43 -5.11 -1.11
C LYS A 9 -15.17 -4.88 -0.29
N LEU A 10 -14.29 -5.88 -0.27
CA LEU A 10 -12.90 -5.76 0.16
C LEU A 10 -12.02 -5.56 -1.05
N TYR A 11 -11.17 -4.54 -1.04
CA TYR A 11 -10.18 -4.28 -2.09
C TYR A 11 -8.78 -4.66 -1.63
N ILE A 12 -8.01 -5.33 -2.48
CA ILE A 12 -6.67 -5.83 -2.19
C ILE A 12 -5.74 -5.41 -3.31
N ASP A 13 -4.62 -4.79 -2.94
CA ASP A 13 -3.58 -4.35 -3.86
C ASP A 13 -2.20 -4.70 -3.29
N GLY A 14 -1.29 -5.07 -4.19
CA GLY A 14 0.11 -5.31 -3.87
C GLY A 14 0.36 -6.66 -3.20
N GLY A 15 1.56 -6.78 -2.65
CA GLY A 15 2.05 -8.01 -2.02
C GLY A 15 2.88 -8.88 -2.96
N VAL A 16 3.46 -9.92 -2.37
CA VAL A 16 4.33 -10.89 -3.03
C VAL A 16 3.56 -12.20 -3.15
N GLN A 17 3.70 -12.87 -4.29
CA GLN A 17 3.02 -14.13 -4.58
C GLN A 17 4.03 -15.16 -5.05
N VAL A 18 3.75 -16.42 -4.75
CA VAL A 18 4.45 -17.55 -5.37
C VAL A 18 3.57 -18.04 -6.50
N PHE A 19 4.10 -17.99 -7.72
CA PHE A 19 3.38 -18.44 -8.90
C PHE A 19 3.69 -19.91 -9.15
N TRP A 20 2.77 -20.59 -9.80
CA TRP A 20 2.99 -21.95 -10.28
C TRP A 20 3.10 -21.95 -11.78
N ASP A 21 4.26 -22.33 -12.31
CA ASP A 21 4.44 -22.46 -13.75
C ASP A 21 4.00 -23.85 -14.22
N ALA A 22 2.82 -23.91 -14.83
CA ALA A 22 2.28 -25.13 -15.41
C ALA A 22 3.09 -25.64 -16.62
N LYS A 23 3.91 -24.80 -17.27
CA LYS A 23 4.69 -25.18 -18.46
C LYS A 23 5.94 -25.98 -18.12
N THR A 24 6.48 -25.82 -16.91
CA THR A 24 7.63 -26.57 -16.40
C THR A 24 7.21 -27.80 -15.59
N ARG A 25 5.91 -28.12 -15.57
CA ARG A 25 5.41 -29.35 -14.96
C ARG A 25 5.90 -30.54 -15.77
N ASP A 26 6.58 -31.46 -15.11
CA ASP A 26 6.85 -32.78 -15.67
C ASP A 26 5.50 -33.49 -15.86
N LYS A 27 5.19 -33.82 -17.12
CA LYS A 27 3.92 -34.47 -17.50
C LYS A 27 3.80 -35.87 -16.88
N ASP A 28 4.92 -36.47 -16.49
CA ASP A 28 5.00 -37.89 -16.14
C ASP A 28 5.28 -38.16 -14.65
N SER A 29 5.77 -37.18 -13.87
CA SER A 29 6.20 -37.43 -12.47
C SER A 29 5.43 -36.71 -11.36
N GLN A 30 4.30 -36.05 -11.66
CA GLN A 30 3.50 -35.25 -10.71
C GLN A 30 4.29 -34.19 -9.92
N LYS A 31 5.54 -33.88 -10.32
CA LYS A 31 6.35 -32.85 -9.67
C LYS A 31 5.80 -31.47 -9.97
N ALA A 32 5.90 -30.61 -8.96
CA ALA A 32 5.67 -29.20 -9.11
C ALA A 32 6.54 -28.62 -10.24
N GLY A 33 5.97 -27.76 -11.08
CA GLY A 33 6.77 -26.92 -11.98
C GLY A 33 7.61 -25.91 -11.19
N ALA A 34 8.33 -25.03 -11.88
CA ALA A 34 9.03 -23.93 -11.23
C ALA A 34 8.03 -23.05 -10.45
N THR A 35 8.43 -22.64 -9.24
CA THR A 35 7.61 -21.77 -8.37
C THR A 35 8.26 -20.39 -8.22
N PRO A 36 8.27 -19.55 -9.26
CA PRO A 36 8.89 -18.25 -9.17
C PRO A 36 8.14 -17.35 -8.18
N VAL A 37 8.90 -16.64 -7.35
CA VAL A 37 8.38 -15.54 -6.55
C VAL A 37 8.18 -14.34 -7.47
N GLY A 38 7.02 -13.72 -7.39
CA GLY A 38 6.70 -12.48 -8.09
C GLY A 38 5.87 -11.56 -7.22
N PHE A 39 5.22 -10.59 -7.84
CA PHE A 39 4.40 -9.58 -7.15
C PHE A 39 2.99 -9.59 -7.71
N ASN A 40 2.05 -9.16 -6.88
CA ASN A 40 0.70 -8.90 -7.35
C ASN A 40 0.72 -7.73 -8.34
N LYS A 41 0.16 -7.95 -9.52
CA LYS A 41 0.07 -6.92 -10.58
C LYS A 41 -1.31 -6.26 -10.67
N ASN A 42 -2.25 -6.72 -9.84
CA ASN A 42 -3.64 -6.41 -10.00
C ASN A 42 -4.23 -5.81 -8.71
N LEU A 43 -5.09 -4.82 -8.88
CA LEU A 43 -6.11 -4.48 -7.93
C LEU A 43 -7.23 -5.52 -8.01
N MET A 44 -7.54 -6.13 -6.88
CA MET A 44 -8.57 -7.16 -6.76
C MET A 44 -9.69 -6.67 -5.85
N SER A 45 -10.91 -7.11 -6.11
CA SER A 45 -12.01 -6.99 -5.16
C SER A 45 -12.59 -8.35 -4.78
N LEU A 46 -13.15 -8.42 -3.58
CA LEU A 46 -13.85 -9.57 -3.04
C LEU A 46 -15.21 -9.09 -2.50
N THR A 47 -16.30 -9.64 -3.02
CA THR A 47 -17.64 -9.34 -2.50
C THR A 47 -17.90 -10.16 -1.23
N LEU A 48 -18.32 -9.52 -0.15
CA LEU A 48 -18.49 -10.11 1.18
C LEU A 48 -19.96 -10.40 1.53
N ASN A 49 -20.86 -10.39 0.54
CA ASN A 49 -22.29 -10.61 0.75
C ASN A 49 -22.65 -12.08 1.00
N ASP A 50 -21.81 -13.00 0.52
CA ASP A 50 -22.06 -14.43 0.55
C ASP A 50 -20.91 -15.17 1.25
N GLU A 51 -21.23 -16.31 1.86
CA GLU A 51 -20.22 -17.21 2.39
C GLU A 51 -19.38 -17.80 1.26
N TRP A 52 -18.06 -17.69 1.40
CA TRP A 52 -17.11 -18.32 0.50
C TRP A 52 -16.11 -19.17 1.29
N ASN A 53 -15.60 -20.19 0.63
CA ASN A 53 -14.53 -21.03 1.15
C ASN A 53 -13.62 -21.44 -0.01
N TRP A 54 -12.48 -22.04 0.31
CA TRP A 54 -11.47 -22.43 -0.68
C TRP A 54 -11.93 -23.55 -1.64
N ARG A 55 -13.05 -24.23 -1.37
CA ARG A 55 -13.61 -25.30 -2.21
C ARG A 55 -14.68 -24.78 -3.19
N ASN A 56 -15.31 -23.65 -2.88
CA ASN A 56 -16.34 -23.02 -3.71
C ASN A 56 -15.73 -21.87 -4.53
N THR A 57 -16.51 -21.31 -5.47
CA THR A 57 -16.09 -20.12 -6.22
C THR A 57 -15.91 -18.95 -5.25
N MET A 58 -14.67 -18.52 -5.05
CA MET A 58 -14.35 -17.28 -4.35
C MET A 58 -14.85 -16.10 -5.21
N PRO A 59 -15.66 -15.17 -4.68
CA PRO A 59 -16.24 -14.07 -5.45
C PRO A 59 -15.22 -12.95 -5.70
N PHE A 60 -14.08 -13.31 -6.28
CA PHE A 60 -12.97 -12.42 -6.57
C PHE A 60 -13.10 -11.83 -7.98
N GLU A 61 -12.69 -10.58 -8.13
CA GLU A 61 -12.67 -9.86 -9.40
C GLU A 61 -11.31 -9.15 -9.54
N ILE A 62 -10.72 -9.20 -10.74
CA ILE A 62 -9.57 -8.36 -11.10
C ILE A 62 -10.13 -7.08 -11.73
N LEU A 63 -9.84 -5.93 -11.14
CA LEU A 63 -10.44 -4.66 -11.54
C LEU A 63 -9.63 -3.90 -12.59
N ASP A 64 -8.31 -4.10 -12.62
CA ASP A 64 -7.39 -3.32 -13.45
C ASP A 64 -6.54 -4.22 -14.38
N ALA A 65 -7.13 -5.32 -14.84
CA ALA A 65 -6.47 -6.27 -15.72
C ALA A 65 -5.75 -5.54 -16.86
N ASP A 66 -4.47 -5.88 -17.04
CA ASP A 66 -3.59 -5.34 -18.09
C ASP A 66 -3.29 -3.82 -18.03
N GLN A 67 -3.73 -3.10 -16.99
CA GLN A 67 -3.42 -1.68 -16.86
C GLN A 67 -2.02 -1.42 -16.31
N ARG A 68 -1.49 -2.28 -15.43
CA ARG A 68 -0.16 -2.11 -14.81
C ARG A 68 0.97 -2.67 -15.67
N VAL A 69 0.96 -2.33 -16.94
CA VAL A 69 2.05 -2.62 -17.87
C VAL A 69 3.09 -1.49 -17.85
N PRO A 70 4.37 -1.77 -18.16
CA PRO A 70 5.42 -0.75 -18.13
C PRO A 70 5.13 0.50 -18.98
N SER A 71 4.37 0.35 -20.07
CA SER A 71 4.01 1.43 -20.99
C SER A 71 2.86 2.34 -20.50
N ASN A 72 2.08 1.93 -19.50
CA ASN A 72 0.99 2.74 -18.99
C ASN A 72 1.50 3.71 -17.92
N SER A 73 1.53 5.00 -18.23
CA SER A 73 1.93 6.04 -17.29
C SER A 73 0.86 6.37 -16.25
N ASN A 74 -0.40 6.03 -16.52
CA ASN A 74 -1.52 6.42 -15.66
C ASN A 74 -1.69 5.46 -14.47
N ALA A 75 -1.31 4.20 -14.66
CA ALA A 75 -1.37 3.19 -13.62
C ALA A 75 -0.15 3.25 -12.68
N PRO A 76 -0.35 2.95 -11.37
CA PRO A 76 0.76 2.74 -10.48
C PRO A 76 1.63 1.57 -10.97
N PRO A 77 2.95 1.58 -10.71
CA PRO A 77 3.72 0.35 -10.81
C PRO A 77 3.17 -0.70 -9.84
N ALA A 78 3.61 -1.95 -9.98
CA ALA A 78 3.25 -3.01 -9.03
C ALA A 78 3.90 -2.75 -7.65
N LEU A 79 3.21 -1.95 -6.84
CA LEU A 79 3.66 -1.48 -5.54
C LEU A 79 3.20 -2.46 -4.45
N SER A 80 4.08 -2.66 -3.47
CA SER A 80 3.78 -3.39 -2.25
C SER A 80 3.91 -2.46 -1.05
N ARG A 81 3.18 -2.77 0.03
CA ARG A 81 3.33 -2.07 1.33
C ARG A 81 3.00 -0.57 1.25
N GLY A 82 2.17 -0.16 0.30
CA GLY A 82 1.54 1.16 0.24
C GLY A 82 0.29 1.22 1.11
N ALA A 83 -0.42 2.34 1.04
CA ALA A 83 -1.72 2.53 1.68
C ALA A 83 -2.82 2.63 0.61
N LEU A 84 -3.91 1.88 0.79
CA LEU A 84 -5.07 1.91 -0.10
C LEU A 84 -6.28 2.44 0.69
N TRP A 85 -6.84 3.57 0.27
CA TRP A 85 -7.92 4.24 0.96
C TRP A 85 -9.16 4.39 0.07
N PRO A 86 -10.35 3.93 0.51
CA PRO A 86 -11.60 4.25 -0.16
C PRO A 86 -12.03 5.70 0.10
N TYR A 87 -12.60 6.33 -0.93
CA TYR A 87 -13.37 7.56 -0.79
C TYR A 87 -14.34 7.69 -1.97
N GLN A 88 -15.65 7.67 -1.67
CA GLN A 88 -16.71 7.65 -2.69
C GLN A 88 -16.51 6.47 -3.66
N ASP A 89 -16.73 6.68 -4.96
CA ASP A 89 -16.54 5.68 -6.01
C ASP A 89 -15.08 5.57 -6.46
N SER A 90 -14.14 5.62 -5.51
CA SER A 90 -12.72 5.63 -5.82
C SER A 90 -11.85 5.03 -4.73
N LEU A 91 -10.70 4.51 -5.15
CA LEU A 91 -9.64 4.03 -4.27
C LEU A 91 -8.39 4.85 -4.51
N TYR A 92 -7.71 5.23 -3.43
CA TYR A 92 -6.50 6.04 -3.46
C TYR A 92 -5.33 5.20 -2.98
N LEU A 93 -4.36 4.95 -3.86
CA LEU A 93 -3.13 4.24 -3.54
C LEU A 93 -2.02 5.26 -3.29
N TYR A 94 -1.53 5.34 -2.06
CA TYR A 94 -0.37 6.15 -1.70
C TYR A 94 0.87 5.28 -1.43
N GLY A 95 2.01 5.74 -1.94
CA GLY A 95 3.31 5.23 -1.54
C GLY A 95 3.57 3.80 -2.02
N GLY A 96 4.27 3.03 -1.19
CA GLY A 96 4.69 1.66 -1.47
C GLY A 96 6.05 1.55 -2.16
N SER A 97 6.47 0.32 -2.38
CA SER A 97 7.77 -0.06 -2.92
C SER A 97 7.61 -1.17 -3.95
N THR A 98 8.29 -1.07 -5.10
CA THR A 98 8.33 -2.16 -6.08
C THR A 98 9.12 -3.33 -5.50
N SER A 99 8.63 -4.55 -5.71
CA SER A 99 9.32 -5.73 -5.18
C SER A 99 10.63 -5.96 -5.91
N ARG A 100 11.73 -5.99 -5.16
CA ARG A 100 13.08 -6.32 -5.65
C ARG A 100 13.47 -7.79 -5.41
N LEU A 101 12.49 -8.65 -5.07
CA LEU A 101 12.73 -10.07 -4.78
C LEU A 101 13.06 -10.88 -6.04
N ASN A 102 12.58 -10.43 -7.20
CA ASN A 102 12.82 -11.08 -8.48
C ASN A 102 12.67 -10.05 -9.62
N ASP A 103 13.76 -9.36 -9.94
CA ASP A 103 13.81 -8.35 -11.00
C ASP A 103 13.68 -8.98 -12.41
N SER A 104 13.74 -10.31 -12.52
CA SER A 104 13.50 -11.07 -13.77
C SER A 104 12.06 -11.55 -13.92
N PHE A 105 11.16 -11.24 -12.97
CA PHE A 105 9.76 -11.63 -13.08
C PHE A 105 9.06 -10.89 -14.22
N ILE A 106 8.14 -11.58 -14.92
CA ILE A 106 7.41 -10.99 -16.04
C ILE A 106 6.54 -9.79 -15.60
N GLY A 107 6.80 -8.65 -16.22
CA GLY A 107 6.16 -7.38 -15.88
C GLY A 107 6.83 -6.64 -14.71
N TYR A 108 8.09 -6.98 -14.38
CA TYR A 108 8.88 -6.20 -13.44
C TYR A 108 8.96 -4.74 -13.88
N GLN A 109 8.78 -3.85 -12.91
CA GLN A 109 8.92 -2.41 -13.09
C GLN A 109 9.93 -1.90 -12.06
N PRO A 110 10.99 -1.21 -12.50
CA PRO A 110 11.90 -0.56 -11.57
C PRO A 110 11.17 0.54 -10.78
N PRO A 111 11.72 0.97 -9.63
CA PRO A 111 11.17 2.10 -8.89
C PRO A 111 11.01 3.32 -9.81
N LYS A 112 9.83 3.95 -9.80
CA LYS A 112 9.57 5.19 -10.55
C LYS A 112 9.95 6.41 -9.71
N THR A 113 10.29 7.51 -10.37
CA THR A 113 10.52 8.80 -9.70
C THR A 113 9.32 9.18 -8.84
N GLU A 114 9.57 10.02 -7.83
CA GLU A 114 8.52 10.49 -6.91
C GLU A 114 7.69 11.65 -7.49
N ASP A 115 7.58 11.74 -8.81
CA ASP A 115 6.77 12.77 -9.48
C ASP A 115 5.27 12.50 -9.32
N THR A 116 4.92 11.23 -9.05
CA THR A 116 3.60 10.81 -8.62
C THR A 116 3.77 9.83 -7.48
N VAL A 117 3.14 10.13 -6.34
CA VAL A 117 3.15 9.28 -5.14
C VAL A 117 1.74 8.85 -4.70
N LEU A 118 0.70 9.38 -5.38
CA LEU A 118 -0.69 9.06 -5.16
C LEU A 118 -1.35 8.72 -6.50
N TRP A 119 -2.10 7.62 -6.54
CA TRP A 119 -2.94 7.24 -7.67
C TRP A 119 -4.38 7.11 -7.21
N ARG A 120 -5.32 7.42 -8.10
CA ARG A 120 -6.75 7.18 -7.92
C ARG A 120 -7.18 6.11 -8.90
N PHE A 121 -7.86 5.08 -8.42
CA PHE A 121 -8.63 4.15 -9.21
C PHE A 121 -10.09 4.54 -9.13
N ASP A 122 -10.72 4.80 -10.27
CA ASP A 122 -12.17 5.02 -10.35
C ASP A 122 -12.88 3.67 -10.44
N THR A 123 -13.75 3.36 -9.48
CA THR A 123 -14.39 2.04 -9.41
C THR A 123 -15.53 1.87 -10.41
N LEU A 124 -16.00 2.95 -11.05
CA LEU A 124 -17.04 2.91 -12.07
C LEU A 124 -16.44 2.72 -13.46
N SER A 125 -15.41 3.49 -13.81
CA SER A 125 -14.71 3.33 -15.09
C SER A 125 -13.66 2.22 -15.09
N SER A 126 -13.27 1.75 -13.90
CA SER A 126 -12.18 0.79 -13.69
C SER A 126 -10.84 1.32 -14.22
N GLU A 127 -10.54 2.60 -14.03
CA GLU A 127 -9.33 3.22 -14.56
C GLU A 127 -8.44 3.83 -13.47
N TRP A 128 -7.14 3.62 -13.61
CA TRP A 128 -6.14 4.36 -12.84
C TRP A 128 -5.85 5.74 -13.43
N SER A 129 -5.64 6.71 -12.54
CA SER A 129 -5.15 8.04 -12.87
C SER A 129 -4.14 8.53 -11.83
N PRO A 130 -3.04 9.18 -12.24
CA PRO A 130 -2.12 9.80 -11.31
C PRO A 130 -2.78 11.01 -10.66
N GLN A 131 -2.58 11.19 -9.36
CA GLN A 131 -3.12 12.31 -8.60
C GLN A 131 -1.97 13.25 -8.22
N PRO A 132 -1.74 14.34 -8.97
CA PRO A 132 -0.72 15.32 -8.62
C PRO A 132 -1.10 15.98 -7.29
N LEU A 133 -0.31 15.71 -6.26
CA LEU A 133 -0.54 16.25 -4.93
C LEU A 133 -0.13 17.72 -4.86
N LYS A 134 -1.08 18.56 -4.46
CA LYS A 134 -0.75 19.91 -4.01
C LYS A 134 -0.26 19.82 -2.57
N SER A 135 1.02 20.12 -2.36
CA SER A 135 1.51 20.31 -1.00
C SER A 135 1.02 21.65 -0.46
N SER A 136 0.26 21.65 0.63
CA SER A 136 -0.24 22.91 1.20
C SER A 136 0.85 23.69 1.96
N ASP A 137 1.96 23.03 2.31
CA ASP A 137 3.09 23.61 3.02
C ASP A 137 4.34 23.78 2.12
N GLY A 138 4.21 23.47 0.83
CA GLY A 138 5.28 23.55 -0.17
C GLY A 138 6.31 22.42 -0.11
N ARG A 139 6.21 21.49 0.85
CA ARG A 139 7.12 20.34 0.96
C ARG A 139 6.66 19.21 0.04
N LYS A 140 7.60 18.61 -0.69
CA LYS A 140 7.30 17.41 -1.48
C LYS A 140 6.91 16.26 -0.54
N VAL A 141 5.83 15.57 -0.86
CA VAL A 141 5.46 14.33 -0.16
C VAL A 141 6.31 13.19 -0.74
N PRO A 142 7.15 12.52 0.06
CA PRO A 142 7.98 11.42 -0.43
C PRO A 142 7.13 10.19 -0.71
N ARG A 143 7.65 9.25 -1.52
CA ARG A 143 7.06 7.91 -1.61
C ARG A 143 7.54 7.13 -0.38
N LEU A 144 6.62 6.59 0.41
CA LEU A 144 6.95 5.82 1.61
C LEU A 144 6.27 4.46 1.57
N SER A 145 6.96 3.42 2.03
CA SER A 145 6.40 2.08 2.24
C SER A 145 6.22 1.80 3.74
N ASN A 146 5.38 0.84 4.09
CA ASN A 146 5.23 0.33 5.47
C ASN A 146 4.81 1.36 6.53
N GLY A 147 4.21 2.48 6.16
CA GLY A 147 3.67 3.45 7.12
C GLY A 147 2.33 3.03 7.69
N ALA A 148 2.10 3.43 8.93
CA ALA A 148 0.80 3.29 9.57
C ALA A 148 -0.17 4.25 8.90
N ASN A 149 -1.37 3.80 8.58
CA ASN A 149 -2.33 4.63 7.88
C ASN A 149 -3.76 4.33 8.30
N ALA A 150 -4.62 5.33 8.16
CA ALA A 150 -6.05 5.24 8.41
C ALA A 150 -6.80 6.20 7.48
N VAL A 151 -8.08 5.92 7.24
CA VAL A 151 -8.97 6.78 6.45
C VAL A 151 -10.18 7.19 7.28
N VAL A 152 -10.63 8.42 7.06
CA VAL A 152 -11.88 8.99 7.58
C VAL A 152 -12.73 9.30 6.36
N GLU A 153 -13.41 8.28 5.87
CA GLU A 153 -14.04 8.26 4.55
C GLU A 153 -15.14 9.31 4.41
N ASP A 154 -15.96 9.50 5.46
CA ASP A 154 -17.03 10.50 5.52
C ASP A 154 -16.53 11.95 5.36
N ARG A 155 -15.22 12.17 5.58
CA ARG A 155 -14.57 13.49 5.46
C ARG A 155 -13.60 13.58 4.29
N GLY A 156 -13.37 12.49 3.57
CA GLY A 156 -12.37 12.43 2.51
C GLY A 156 -10.96 12.73 3.01
N LEU A 157 -10.65 12.33 4.25
CA LEU A 157 -9.32 12.50 4.83
C LEU A 157 -8.63 11.16 4.99
N ALA A 158 -7.36 11.09 4.61
CA ALA A 158 -6.50 9.97 4.94
C ALA A 158 -5.27 10.43 5.73
N PHE A 159 -4.78 9.54 6.57
CA PHE A 159 -3.69 9.78 7.50
C PHE A 159 -2.59 8.76 7.22
N TYR A 160 -1.35 9.22 7.17
CA TYR A 160 -0.19 8.35 6.98
C TYR A 160 0.94 8.80 7.90
N TYR A 161 1.41 7.90 8.74
CA TYR A 161 2.49 8.17 9.70
C TYR A 161 3.66 7.21 9.49
N GLY A 162 4.85 7.80 9.52
CA GLY A 162 6.11 7.09 9.46
C GLY A 162 6.30 6.39 8.12
N GLY A 163 6.59 5.10 8.15
CA GLY A 163 7.01 4.32 7.00
C GLY A 163 8.52 4.38 6.78
N ARG A 164 8.94 3.92 5.62
CA ARG A 164 10.36 3.82 5.26
C ARG A 164 10.59 4.05 3.78
N THR A 165 11.83 4.39 3.45
CA THR A 165 12.37 4.26 2.10
C THR A 165 13.31 3.06 2.05
N ASP A 166 13.23 2.33 0.94
CA ASP A 166 14.04 1.15 0.62
C ASP A 166 14.40 1.14 -0.88
N ASN A 167 15.11 0.11 -1.34
CA ASN A 167 15.58 -0.01 -2.72
C ASN A 167 14.48 -0.25 -3.78
N GLY A 168 13.22 -0.35 -3.37
CA GLY A 168 12.07 -0.38 -4.26
C GLY A 168 11.27 0.93 -4.29
N THR A 169 11.67 1.93 -3.49
CA THR A 169 10.90 3.16 -3.30
C THR A 169 11.19 4.22 -4.37
N SER A 170 12.46 4.46 -4.72
CA SER A 170 12.80 5.44 -5.77
C SER A 170 14.04 5.00 -6.57
N PRO A 171 14.28 5.60 -7.75
CA PRO A 171 15.51 5.39 -8.52
C PRO A 171 16.77 5.72 -7.71
N ASP A 172 16.70 6.71 -6.82
CA ASP A 172 17.85 7.16 -6.02
C ASP A 172 18.23 6.14 -4.95
N THR A 173 17.26 5.39 -4.43
CA THR A 173 17.50 4.34 -3.43
C THR A 173 17.73 2.97 -4.05
N GLN A 174 17.55 2.80 -5.37
CA GLN A 174 17.48 1.48 -6.02
C GLN A 174 18.73 0.60 -5.87
N ASN A 175 19.90 1.23 -5.68
CA ASN A 175 21.20 0.57 -5.51
C ASN A 175 21.69 0.57 -4.06
N SER A 176 20.86 1.05 -3.12
CA SER A 176 21.17 1.08 -1.70
C SER A 176 20.63 -0.15 -1.00
N THR A 177 21.31 -0.62 0.05
CA THR A 177 20.74 -1.59 0.99
C THR A 177 20.13 -0.92 2.22
N ALA A 178 20.29 0.40 2.35
CA ALA A 178 19.85 1.14 3.52
C ALA A 178 18.31 1.24 3.57
N ILE A 179 17.77 0.99 4.76
CA ILE A 179 16.37 1.26 5.08
C ILE A 179 16.31 2.49 6.01
N ASN A 180 15.63 3.54 5.57
CA ASN A 180 15.50 4.79 6.32
C ASN A 180 14.06 4.95 6.80
N PHE A 181 13.86 5.15 8.10
CA PHE A 181 12.53 5.31 8.68
C PHE A 181 12.16 6.78 8.69
N SER A 182 10.93 7.08 8.27
CA SER A 182 10.35 8.41 8.36
C SER A 182 9.68 8.60 9.71
N ASN A 183 9.72 9.82 10.24
CA ASN A 183 8.92 10.27 11.38
C ASN A 183 7.84 11.28 10.96
N GLU A 184 7.64 11.46 9.66
CA GLU A 184 6.67 12.40 9.11
C GLU A 184 5.25 11.89 9.31
N PHE A 185 4.32 12.82 9.54
CA PHE A 185 2.89 12.55 9.63
C PHE A 185 2.16 13.38 8.59
N TYR A 186 1.57 12.74 7.59
CA TYR A 186 0.79 13.39 6.55
C TYR A 186 -0.72 13.26 6.78
N VAL A 187 -1.42 14.34 6.47
CA VAL A 187 -2.86 14.33 6.21
C VAL A 187 -3.08 14.58 4.73
N PHE A 188 -3.82 13.67 4.09
CA PHE A 188 -4.27 13.76 2.72
C PHE A 188 -5.73 14.21 2.70
N ASP A 189 -6.02 15.24 1.92
CA ASP A 189 -7.37 15.63 1.53
C ASP A 189 -7.66 15.02 0.16
N LEU A 190 -8.39 13.91 0.17
CA LEU A 190 -8.71 13.11 -1.02
C LEU A 190 -9.71 13.83 -1.94
N LYS A 191 -10.52 14.74 -1.38
CA LYS A 191 -11.47 15.55 -2.14
C LYS A 191 -10.77 16.59 -2.99
N ASN A 192 -9.74 17.25 -2.43
CA ASN A 192 -9.04 18.35 -3.09
C ASN A 192 -7.71 17.95 -3.73
N GLY A 193 -7.27 16.70 -3.57
CA GLY A 193 -5.98 16.22 -4.08
C GLY A 193 -4.81 16.96 -3.47
N SER A 194 -4.84 17.16 -2.14
CA SER A 194 -3.78 17.87 -1.43
C SER A 194 -3.28 17.08 -0.23
N ALA A 195 -2.07 17.40 0.20
CA ALA A 195 -1.48 16.79 1.38
C ALA A 195 -0.67 17.82 2.16
N ARG A 196 -0.54 17.59 3.46
CA ARG A 196 0.24 18.45 4.36
C ARG A 196 0.89 17.65 5.47
N ALA A 197 2.09 18.06 5.87
CA ALA A 197 2.71 17.50 7.05
C ALA A 197 2.06 18.07 8.32
N LEU A 198 1.94 17.24 9.35
CA LEU A 198 1.66 17.65 10.72
C LEU A 198 2.97 17.85 11.47
N PRO A 199 3.00 18.73 12.47
CA PRO A 199 4.18 18.92 13.32
C PRO A 199 4.71 17.60 13.92
N MET A 200 6.04 17.47 13.91
CA MET A 200 6.77 16.24 14.26
C MET A 200 6.74 15.86 15.75
N ASP A 201 6.31 16.77 16.62
CA ASP A 201 6.25 16.58 18.08
C ASP A 201 5.09 15.68 18.53
N LEU A 202 4.17 15.35 17.63
CA LEU A 202 2.97 14.56 17.96
C LEU A 202 3.25 13.07 18.22
N VAL A 203 4.33 12.47 17.67
CA VAL A 203 4.43 10.99 17.57
C VAL A 203 5.84 10.38 17.78
N GLY A 204 6.90 11.18 17.91
CA GLY A 204 8.23 10.70 18.31
C GLY A 204 9.14 10.19 17.18
N ALA A 205 9.93 9.13 17.44
CA ALA A 205 10.95 8.61 16.53
C ALA A 205 10.37 7.95 15.26
N GLY A 206 11.16 7.90 14.18
CA GLY A 206 10.76 7.29 12.91
C GLY A 206 10.34 5.83 13.08
N ARG A 207 9.22 5.45 12.43
CA ARG A 207 8.53 4.18 12.67
C ARG A 207 8.04 3.55 11.38
N ALA A 208 8.22 2.24 11.22
CA ALA A 208 7.65 1.47 10.12
C ALA A 208 6.92 0.23 10.63
N ASP A 209 6.12 -0.41 9.78
CA ASP A 209 5.35 -1.63 10.07
C ASP A 209 4.36 -1.46 11.25
N ALA A 210 3.92 -0.23 11.49
CA ALA A 210 2.89 0.09 12.48
C ALA A 210 1.50 0.08 11.82
N GLN A 211 0.47 -0.01 12.66
CA GLN A 211 -0.92 0.12 12.23
C GLN A 211 -1.55 1.36 12.85
N MET A 212 -2.40 2.04 12.09
CA MET A 212 -3.21 3.15 12.60
C MET A 212 -4.69 2.81 12.42
N ILE A 213 -5.50 3.14 13.42
CA ILE A 213 -6.93 2.90 13.39
C ILE A 213 -7.63 4.22 13.70
N TYR A 214 -8.62 4.57 12.88
CA TYR A 214 -9.55 5.64 13.19
C TYR A 214 -10.70 5.08 14.01
N ILE A 215 -11.00 5.73 15.14
CA ILE A 215 -12.16 5.42 15.97
C ILE A 215 -13.10 6.62 15.90
N PRO A 216 -14.27 6.48 15.25
CA PRO A 216 -15.28 7.53 15.22
C PRO A 216 -15.89 7.73 16.61
N ASP A 217 -16.70 8.78 16.76
CA ASP A 217 -17.55 9.05 17.93
C ASP A 217 -16.84 9.29 19.28
N ILE A 218 -15.51 9.33 19.28
CA ILE A 218 -14.73 9.88 20.41
C ILE A 218 -14.58 11.40 20.23
N GLY A 219 -15.37 12.17 20.97
CA GLY A 219 -15.45 13.62 20.81
C GLY A 219 -16.01 14.03 19.44
N LYS A 220 -15.83 15.30 19.06
CA LYS A 220 -16.42 15.84 17.81
C LYS A 220 -15.72 15.36 16.53
N LYS A 221 -14.49 14.86 16.64
CA LYS A 221 -13.64 14.56 15.48
C LYS A 221 -13.20 13.10 15.39
N GLY A 222 -13.48 12.28 16.40
CA GLY A 222 -12.89 10.95 16.56
C GLY A 222 -11.43 11.04 17.00
N ILE A 223 -10.78 9.88 17.09
CA ILE A 223 -9.37 9.75 17.46
C ILE A 223 -8.64 8.82 16.48
N LEU A 224 -7.32 8.99 16.40
CA LEU A 224 -6.43 8.06 15.72
C LEU A 224 -5.61 7.32 16.77
N VAL A 225 -5.58 5.99 16.66
CA VAL A 225 -4.80 5.12 17.55
C VAL A 225 -3.67 4.49 16.74
N LEU A 226 -2.43 4.78 17.12
CA LEU A 226 -1.24 4.17 16.53
C LEU A 226 -0.79 2.98 17.36
N LEU A 227 -0.57 1.83 16.73
CA LEU A 227 -0.22 0.57 17.37
C LEU A 227 1.05 -0.03 16.75
N GLY A 228 1.95 -0.48 17.62
CA GLY A 228 3.10 -1.32 17.26
C GLY A 228 4.09 -0.66 16.31
N GLY A 229 4.72 -1.49 15.48
CA GLY A 229 5.77 -1.12 14.54
C GLY A 229 7.17 -1.06 15.13
N SER A 230 8.13 -1.04 14.21
CA SER A 230 9.56 -0.98 14.48
C SER A 230 10.03 0.47 14.53
N ILE A 231 11.03 0.73 15.37
CA ILE A 231 11.75 2.01 15.41
C ILE A 231 13.22 1.79 15.07
N LYS A 232 13.82 2.74 14.37
CA LYS A 232 15.27 2.79 14.15
C LYS A 232 15.86 3.93 15.00
N PRO A 233 16.82 3.67 15.91
CA PRO A 233 17.44 4.74 16.67
C PRO A 233 18.17 5.71 15.74
N THR A 234 17.99 7.02 15.95
CA THR A 234 18.73 8.07 15.23
C THR A 234 20.24 7.83 15.39
N GLY A 235 20.98 7.76 14.28
CA GLY A 235 22.45 7.65 14.29
C GLY A 235 23.03 6.23 14.27
N THR A 236 22.23 5.18 14.06
CA THR A 236 22.75 3.80 13.91
C THR A 236 22.63 3.33 12.46
N THR A 237 23.74 2.87 11.87
CA THR A 237 23.79 2.21 10.55
C THR A 237 23.33 0.74 10.61
N ASP A 238 22.94 0.26 11.78
CA ASP A 238 22.50 -1.11 12.02
C ASP A 238 21.03 -1.28 11.59
N ASP A 239 20.77 -2.25 10.71
CA ASP A 239 19.43 -2.59 10.20
C ASP A 239 18.62 -3.48 11.16
N ARG A 240 19.13 -3.71 12.38
CA ARG A 240 18.41 -4.47 13.40
C ARG A 240 17.19 -3.71 13.93
N PHE A 241 16.01 -4.15 13.47
CA PHE A 241 14.71 -3.80 14.02
C PHE A 241 14.68 -4.04 15.54
N ARG A 242 14.43 -3.00 16.33
CA ARG A 242 14.12 -3.17 17.77
C ARG A 242 12.60 -3.23 17.92
N GLY A 243 12.06 -4.44 18.06
CA GLY A 243 10.70 -4.64 18.51
C GLY A 243 10.55 -4.24 19.98
N LEU A 244 9.56 -3.42 20.30
CA LEU A 244 9.18 -3.09 21.68
C LEU A 244 8.43 -4.28 22.30
N PHE A 245 9.15 -5.34 22.64
CA PHE A 245 8.69 -6.25 23.69
C PHE A 245 9.33 -5.78 25.01
N PRO A 246 8.54 -5.44 26.04
CA PRO A 246 9.09 -5.30 27.38
C PRO A 246 9.74 -6.64 27.73
N ARG A 247 11.05 -6.65 27.98
CA ARG A 247 11.63 -7.74 28.74
C ARG A 247 11.04 -7.64 30.14
N ILE A 248 10.10 -8.51 30.46
CA ILE A 248 9.73 -8.77 31.85
C ILE A 248 11.00 -9.30 32.50
N ARG A 249 11.58 -8.49 33.38
CA ARG A 249 12.56 -8.95 34.36
C ARG A 249 11.82 -9.37 35.61
#